data_AF-A0A972EIZ1-F1
#
_entry.id   AF-A0A972EIZ1-F1
#
_cell.length_a   1.000
_cell.length_b   1.000
_cell.length_c   1.000
_cell.angle_alpha   90.00
_cell.angle_beta   90.00
_cell.angle_gamma   90.00
#
_symmetry.space_group_name_H-M   'P 1'
#
loop_
_entity.id
_entity.type
_entity.pdbx_description
1 polymer ?
#
loop_
_entity_poly.entity_id
_entity_poly.type
_entity_poly.pdbx_seq_one_letter_code
_entity_poly.pdbx_strand_id
1 'polypeptide(L)'
;MISDNDSQIKEVYALFGLVYYLSEVVHKSLCISYALMSFDNPSDITRLRFEEKFSISLSMTLGQVLNEVKEYFPTRIQNLLESALAKRNYLAHSFWLETNYLMFSEEGLQHLSKTLEKDVNFFCSLDESIGEHIFPLLSSYGIDRETIESEMIKLQQGKPDVPIHSQRKLNRRETIIKIWEVLKNDGSNQFVFEALDHSLWELCDVGLGWSRFTTVEANWKENVDLKPFLPVVIDPRPTLEKPWNYSFQIGNKAILNISKGHNEKQFHLTFRKPSK
;
A
#
# COMPACT_ATOMS: atom_id res chain seq x y z
N MET A 1 3.76 43.52 18.76
CA MET A 1 2.36 43.05 18.68
C MET A 1 2.06 42.76 17.23
N ILE A 2 1.75 41.51 16.90
CA ILE A 2 1.10 41.16 15.63
C ILE A 2 -0.28 41.80 15.71
N SER A 3 -0.76 42.50 14.67
CA SER A 3 -2.11 43.08 14.71
C SER A 3 -3.15 41.95 14.78
N ASP A 4 -4.32 42.17 15.39
CA ASP A 4 -5.36 41.11 15.50
C ASP A 4 -5.74 40.55 14.13
N ASN A 5 -5.73 41.41 13.09
CA ASN A 5 -5.94 41.03 11.70
C ASN A 5 -4.85 40.08 11.15
N ASP A 6 -3.57 40.33 11.46
CA ASP A 6 -2.48 39.44 11.07
C ASP A 6 -2.58 38.08 11.78
N SER A 7 -3.18 38.02 12.98
CA SER A 7 -3.44 36.77 13.68
C SER A 7 -4.53 35.96 12.98
N GLN A 8 -5.65 36.60 12.61
CA GLN A 8 -6.76 35.97 11.88
C GLN A 8 -6.33 35.47 10.49
N ILE A 9 -5.49 36.23 9.77
CA ILE A 9 -4.93 35.80 8.48
C ILE A 9 -4.11 34.51 8.64
N LYS A 10 -3.25 34.43 9.67
CA LYS A 10 -2.46 33.22 9.97
C LYS A 10 -3.34 32.04 10.31
N GLU A 11 -4.41 32.26 11.05
CA GLU A 11 -5.38 31.22 11.41
C GLU A 11 -6.06 30.66 10.16
N VAL A 12 -6.50 31.49 9.21
CA VAL A 12 -7.07 31.03 7.94
C VAL A 12 -6.08 30.16 7.16
N TYR A 13 -4.81 30.56 7.06
CA TYR A 13 -3.78 29.73 6.42
C TYR A 13 -3.54 28.40 7.16
N ALA A 14 -3.52 28.43 8.49
CA ALA A 14 -3.36 27.22 9.31
C ALA A 14 -4.55 26.27 9.13
N LEU A 15 -5.78 26.79 9.14
CA LEU A 15 -6.99 26.03 8.88
C LEU A 15 -7.00 25.44 7.47
N PHE A 16 -6.61 26.21 6.45
CA PHE A 16 -6.50 25.68 5.09
C PHE A 16 -5.51 24.52 5.02
N GLY A 17 -4.33 24.68 5.62
CA GLY A 17 -3.33 23.61 5.72
C GLY A 17 -3.86 22.38 6.46
N LEU A 18 -4.59 22.58 7.55
CA LEU A 18 -5.20 21.50 8.33
C LEU A 18 -6.26 20.74 7.53
N VAL A 19 -7.19 21.45 6.86
CA VAL A 19 -8.21 20.82 6.01
C VAL A 19 -7.55 20.01 4.88
N TYR A 20 -6.55 20.59 4.22
CA TYR A 20 -5.84 19.90 3.14
C TYR A 20 -5.13 18.65 3.67
N TYR A 21 -4.44 18.74 4.82
CA TYR A 21 -3.83 17.60 5.49
C TYR A 21 -4.85 16.51 5.82
N LEU A 22 -6.00 16.86 6.41
CA LEU A 22 -7.06 15.89 6.73
C LEU A 22 -7.65 15.23 5.48
N SER A 23 -7.72 15.95 4.36
CA SER A 23 -8.11 15.35 3.07
C SER A 23 -7.09 14.30 2.59
N GLU A 24 -5.79 14.49 2.88
CA GLU A 24 -4.75 13.50 2.62
C GLU A 24 -4.79 12.32 3.60
N VAL A 25 -5.25 12.53 4.84
CA VAL A 25 -5.50 11.42 5.78
C VAL A 25 -6.59 10.51 5.22
N VAL A 26 -7.72 11.07 4.78
CA VAL A 26 -8.77 10.28 4.11
C VAL A 26 -8.22 9.54 2.88
N HIS A 27 -7.39 10.19 2.06
CA HIS A 27 -6.73 9.54 0.93
C HIS A 27 -5.91 8.31 1.37
N LYS A 28 -5.06 8.45 2.40
CA LYS A 28 -4.27 7.34 2.95
C LYS A 28 -5.14 6.22 3.50
N SER A 29 -6.24 6.53 4.20
CA SER A 29 -7.20 5.54 4.69
C SER A 29 -7.80 4.72 3.54
N LEU A 30 -8.09 5.34 2.39
CA LEU A 30 -8.50 4.61 1.18
C LEU A 30 -7.37 3.80 0.57
N CYS A 31 -6.13 4.31 0.57
CA CYS A 31 -4.96 3.56 0.08
C CYS A 31 -4.72 2.27 0.91
N ILE A 32 -4.89 2.35 2.23
CA ILE A 32 -4.84 1.19 3.13
C ILE A 32 -5.98 0.22 2.81
N SER A 33 -7.20 0.75 2.66
CA SER A 33 -8.38 -0.04 2.30
C SER A 33 -8.16 -0.83 1.01
N TYR A 34 -7.66 -0.17 -0.04
CA TYR A 34 -7.32 -0.77 -1.33
C TYR A 34 -6.31 -1.92 -1.17
N ALA A 35 -5.27 -1.69 -0.37
CA ALA A 35 -4.23 -2.69 -0.16
C ALA A 35 -4.78 -3.92 0.57
N LEU A 36 -5.59 -3.74 1.61
CA LEU A 36 -6.17 -4.84 2.38
C LEU A 36 -7.23 -5.63 1.63
N MET A 37 -8.10 -4.97 0.85
CA MET A 37 -9.15 -5.63 0.09
C MET A 37 -8.64 -6.40 -1.13
N SER A 38 -7.37 -6.21 -1.49
CA SER A 38 -6.72 -6.95 -2.59
C SER A 38 -6.45 -8.41 -2.25
N PHE A 39 -6.74 -8.87 -1.04
CA PHE A 39 -6.45 -10.22 -0.55
C PHE A 39 -7.74 -10.94 -0.18
N ASP A 40 -7.85 -12.21 -0.61
CA ASP A 40 -9.03 -13.04 -0.34
C ASP A 40 -9.07 -13.54 1.11
N ASN A 41 -7.91 -13.86 1.70
CA ASN A 41 -7.81 -14.39 3.05
C ASN A 41 -6.61 -13.80 3.82
N PRO A 42 -6.72 -13.69 5.17
CA PRO A 42 -5.63 -13.28 6.04
C PRO A 42 -4.32 -14.06 5.85
N SER A 43 -4.41 -15.35 5.56
CA SER A 43 -3.23 -16.19 5.32
C SER A 43 -2.48 -15.88 4.03
N ASP A 44 -3.09 -15.17 3.09
CA ASP A 44 -2.49 -14.90 1.78
C ASP A 44 -1.61 -13.64 1.79
N ILE A 45 -1.79 -12.78 2.81
CA ILE A 45 -1.03 -11.54 2.95
C ILE A 45 0.43 -11.82 3.33
N THR A 46 1.33 -11.11 2.69
CA THR A 46 2.71 -10.95 3.17
C THR A 46 3.02 -9.47 3.28
N ARG A 47 3.92 -9.10 4.20
CA ARG A 47 4.28 -7.69 4.42
C ARG A 47 4.66 -6.99 3.12
N LEU A 48 5.55 -7.60 2.33
CA LEU A 48 6.05 -7.01 1.09
C LEU A 48 4.97 -6.90 0.02
N ARG A 49 4.03 -7.85 0.00
CA ARG A 49 2.90 -7.80 -0.92
C ARG A 49 1.90 -6.70 -0.54
N PHE A 50 1.65 -6.52 0.75
CA PHE A 50 0.88 -5.38 1.25
C PHE A 50 1.59 -4.07 0.91
N GLU A 51 2.89 -3.95 1.17
CA GLU A 51 3.69 -2.76 0.84
C GLU A 51 3.68 -2.47 -0.66
N GLU A 52 3.75 -3.48 -1.53
CA GLU A 52 3.62 -3.32 -2.98
C GLU A 52 2.25 -2.73 -3.35
N LYS A 53 1.17 -3.31 -2.83
CA LYS A 53 -0.20 -2.84 -3.07
C LYS A 53 -0.45 -1.44 -2.52
N PHE A 54 0.08 -1.15 -1.34
CA PHE A 54 -0.03 0.14 -0.69
C PHE A 54 0.77 1.21 -1.43
N SER A 55 1.98 0.89 -1.89
CA SER A 55 2.75 1.81 -2.74
C SER A 55 2.07 2.09 -4.07
N ILE A 56 1.39 1.09 -4.66
CA ILE A 56 0.58 1.30 -5.86
C ILE A 56 -0.55 2.28 -5.57
N SER A 57 -1.31 2.09 -4.49
CA SER A 57 -2.42 2.99 -4.16
C SER A 57 -1.96 4.39 -3.76
N LEU A 58 -0.81 4.54 -3.11
CA LEU A 58 -0.22 5.86 -2.81
C LEU A 58 0.14 6.66 -4.08
N SER A 59 0.35 5.99 -5.21
CA SER A 59 0.61 6.66 -6.50
C SER A 59 -0.66 7.11 -7.23
N MET A 60 -1.84 6.72 -6.73
CA MET A 60 -3.13 7.11 -7.30
C MET A 60 -3.56 8.48 -6.80
N THR A 61 -4.41 9.16 -7.56
CA THR A 61 -5.16 10.31 -7.04
C THR A 61 -6.30 9.86 -6.14
N LEU A 62 -6.88 10.77 -5.33
CA LEU A 62 -8.03 10.45 -4.47
C LEU A 62 -9.19 9.89 -5.29
N GLY A 63 -9.47 10.48 -6.45
CA GLY A 63 -10.54 9.99 -7.33
C GLY A 63 -10.25 8.60 -7.90
N GLN A 64 -8.99 8.31 -8.24
CA GLN A 64 -8.59 6.99 -8.73
C GLN A 64 -8.74 5.92 -7.64
N VAL A 65 -8.17 6.13 -6.45
CA VAL A 65 -8.30 5.13 -5.37
C VAL A 65 -9.74 4.99 -4.91
N LEU A 66 -10.52 6.08 -4.87
CA LEU A 66 -11.95 6.03 -4.56
C LEU A 66 -12.69 5.09 -5.51
N ASN A 67 -12.45 5.20 -6.82
CA ASN A 67 -13.10 4.33 -7.80
C ASN A 67 -12.77 2.84 -7.60
N GLU A 68 -11.56 2.53 -7.17
CA GLU A 68 -11.14 1.14 -6.90
C GLU A 68 -11.80 0.56 -5.64
N VAL A 69 -12.07 1.40 -4.63
CA VAL A 69 -12.57 0.94 -3.32
C VAL A 69 -14.05 1.21 -3.07
N LYS A 70 -14.72 1.95 -3.95
CA LYS A 70 -16.07 2.50 -3.73
C LYS A 70 -17.08 1.42 -3.32
N GLU A 71 -17.12 0.31 -4.04
CA GLU A 71 -18.07 -0.79 -3.81
C GLU A 71 -17.88 -1.50 -2.47
N TYR A 72 -16.72 -1.34 -1.83
CA TYR A 72 -16.47 -1.90 -0.50
C TYR A 72 -17.17 -1.13 0.62
N PHE A 73 -17.46 0.15 0.39
CA PHE A 73 -18.08 1.01 1.38
C PHE A 73 -19.62 1.00 1.23
N PRO A 74 -20.39 1.11 2.31
CA PRO A 74 -21.83 1.28 2.23
C PRO A 74 -22.17 2.60 1.52
N THR A 75 -23.32 2.65 0.83
CA THR A 75 -23.76 3.82 0.05
C THR A 75 -23.67 5.14 0.81
N ARG A 76 -23.94 5.14 2.11
CA ARG A 76 -23.78 6.32 2.97
C ARG A 76 -22.34 6.85 2.95
N ILE A 77 -21.34 5.99 3.14
CA ILE A 77 -19.93 6.38 3.13
C ILE A 77 -19.49 6.74 1.71
N GLN A 78 -19.96 6.03 0.69
CA GLN A 78 -19.68 6.37 -0.71
C GLN A 78 -20.09 7.82 -1.04
N ASN A 79 -21.29 8.24 -0.65
CA ASN A 79 -21.78 9.61 -0.89
C ASN A 79 -20.91 10.67 -0.16
N LEU A 80 -20.43 10.33 1.05
CA LEU A 80 -19.51 11.20 1.79
C LEU A 80 -18.14 11.28 1.09
N LEU A 81 -17.64 10.17 0.57
CA LEU A 81 -16.38 10.12 -0.18
C LEU A 81 -16.45 10.95 -1.48
N GLU A 82 -17.57 10.90 -2.20
CA GLU A 82 -17.79 11.76 -3.37
C GLU A 82 -17.81 13.24 -2.99
N SER A 83 -18.46 13.57 -1.88
CA SER A 83 -18.45 14.93 -1.33
C SER A 83 -17.03 15.37 -0.92
N ALA A 84 -16.25 14.47 -0.35
CA ALA A 84 -14.86 14.71 0.03
C ALA A 84 -13.95 14.95 -1.18
N LEU A 85 -14.14 14.18 -2.25
CA LEU A 85 -13.43 14.39 -3.52
C LEU A 85 -13.75 15.77 -4.12
N ALA A 86 -15.03 16.16 -4.15
CA ALA A 86 -15.44 17.47 -4.64
C ALA A 86 -14.82 18.60 -3.80
N LYS A 87 -14.84 18.48 -2.46
CA LYS A 87 -14.22 19.44 -1.54
C LYS A 87 -12.70 19.54 -1.73
N ARG A 88 -11.99 18.42 -1.82
CA ARG A 88 -10.53 18.42 -2.08
C ARG A 88 -10.20 19.12 -3.40
N ASN A 89 -10.94 18.81 -4.47
CA ASN A 89 -10.73 19.45 -5.77
C ASN A 89 -10.99 20.96 -5.69
N TYR A 90 -12.03 21.38 -4.97
CA TYR A 90 -12.31 22.79 -4.73
C TYR A 90 -11.16 23.48 -3.98
N LEU A 91 -10.68 22.90 -2.88
CA LEU A 91 -9.56 23.41 -2.09
C LEU A 91 -8.28 23.55 -2.92
N ALA A 92 -7.99 22.55 -3.77
CA ALA A 92 -6.78 22.51 -4.57
C ALA A 92 -6.77 23.51 -5.75
N HIS A 93 -7.95 23.83 -6.32
CA HIS A 93 -8.01 24.55 -7.60
C HIS A 93 -8.73 25.89 -7.54
N SER A 94 -9.76 26.00 -6.70
CA SER A 94 -10.73 27.11 -6.76
C SER A 94 -10.74 27.98 -5.52
N PHE A 95 -10.47 27.41 -4.34
CA PHE A 95 -10.66 28.09 -3.05
C PHE A 95 -10.03 29.48 -3.01
N TRP A 96 -8.72 29.60 -3.28
CA TRP A 96 -8.05 30.90 -3.21
C TRP A 96 -8.42 31.84 -4.36
N LEU A 97 -8.74 31.30 -5.54
CA LEU A 97 -9.17 32.11 -6.68
C LEU A 97 -10.50 32.80 -6.37
N GLU A 98 -11.43 32.04 -5.79
CA GLU A 98 -12.78 32.50 -5.50
C GLU A 98 -12.89 33.31 -4.22
N THR A 99 -11.98 33.13 -3.25
CA THR A 99 -12.17 33.68 -1.91
C THR A 99 -11.10 34.66 -1.44
N ASN A 100 -10.05 34.92 -2.23
CA ASN A 100 -8.96 35.83 -1.82
C ASN A 100 -9.44 37.23 -1.41
N TYR A 101 -10.54 37.73 -1.98
CA TYR A 101 -11.08 39.05 -1.68
C TYR A 101 -11.58 39.16 -0.22
N LEU A 102 -11.91 38.03 0.41
CA LEU A 102 -12.34 37.96 1.81
C LEU A 102 -11.16 38.10 2.80
N MET A 103 -9.91 38.01 2.34
CA MET A 103 -8.72 38.12 3.20
C MET A 103 -8.45 39.54 3.71
N PHE A 104 -9.20 40.54 3.21
CA PHE A 104 -8.95 41.96 3.48
C PHE A 104 -9.95 42.59 4.47
N SER A 105 -10.85 41.81 5.06
CA SER A 105 -11.77 42.27 6.10
C SER A 105 -11.91 41.24 7.21
N GLU A 106 -12.15 41.71 8.44
CA GLU A 106 -12.38 40.83 9.60
C GLU A 106 -13.59 39.90 9.37
N GLU A 107 -14.69 40.43 8.83
CA GLU A 107 -15.89 39.65 8.49
C GLU A 107 -15.60 38.56 7.45
N GLY A 108 -14.75 38.87 6.47
CA GLY A 108 -14.30 37.92 5.45
C GLY A 108 -13.41 36.83 6.05
N LEU A 109 -12.46 37.18 6.90
CA LEU A 109 -11.60 36.23 7.60
C LEU A 109 -12.40 35.29 8.52
N GLN A 110 -13.38 35.82 9.24
CA GLN A 110 -14.30 35.01 10.06
C GLN A 110 -15.14 34.07 9.19
N HIS A 111 -15.58 34.51 8.00
CA HIS A 111 -16.31 33.67 7.06
C HIS A 111 -15.45 32.51 6.53
N LEU A 112 -14.20 32.80 6.15
CA LEU A 112 -13.23 31.80 5.69
C LEU A 112 -12.94 30.77 6.79
N SER A 113 -12.66 31.25 8.00
CA SER A 113 -12.34 30.39 9.15
C SER A 113 -13.49 29.42 9.45
N LYS A 114 -14.72 29.92 9.57
CA LYS A 114 -15.91 29.07 9.78
C LYS A 114 -16.15 28.07 8.66
N THR A 115 -15.83 28.44 7.41
CA THR A 115 -15.98 27.55 6.27
C THR A 115 -14.95 26.41 6.35
N LEU A 116 -13.69 26.74 6.62
CA LEU A 116 -12.63 25.75 6.76
C LEU A 116 -12.83 24.85 7.99
N GLU A 117 -13.29 25.38 9.13
CA GLU A 117 -13.64 24.59 10.32
C GLU A 117 -14.72 23.54 10.03
N LYS A 118 -15.72 23.86 9.21
CA LYS A 118 -16.73 22.89 8.78
C LYS A 118 -16.09 21.77 7.95
N ASP A 119 -15.14 22.11 7.09
CA ASP A 119 -14.43 21.12 6.30
C ASP A 119 -13.48 20.26 7.17
N VAL A 120 -12.83 20.84 8.18
CA VAL A 120 -12.06 20.10 9.20
C VAL A 120 -12.95 19.04 9.84
N ASN A 121 -14.09 19.47 10.41
CA ASN A 121 -15.02 18.56 11.08
C ASN A 121 -15.55 17.48 10.14
N PHE A 122 -15.82 17.84 8.88
CA PHE A 122 -16.25 16.91 7.85
C PHE A 122 -15.20 15.82 7.56
N PHE A 123 -13.94 16.20 7.32
CA PHE A 123 -12.88 15.22 7.02
C PHE A 123 -12.55 14.35 8.24
N CYS A 124 -12.53 14.89 9.46
CA CYS A 124 -12.36 14.10 10.68
C CYS A 124 -13.47 13.05 10.83
N SER A 125 -14.73 13.47 10.73
CA SER A 125 -15.88 12.56 10.87
C SER A 125 -15.91 11.48 9.78
N LEU A 126 -15.45 11.82 8.58
CA LEU A 126 -15.35 10.87 7.47
C LEU A 126 -14.23 9.86 7.71
N ASP A 127 -13.05 10.30 8.16
CA ASP A 127 -11.95 9.40 8.49
C ASP A 127 -12.35 8.41 9.59
N GLU A 128 -13.01 8.88 10.65
CA GLU A 128 -13.57 8.02 11.71
C GLU A 128 -14.56 6.98 11.13
N SER A 129 -15.45 7.41 10.23
CA SER A 129 -16.43 6.52 9.59
C SER A 129 -15.76 5.45 8.72
N ILE A 130 -14.69 5.82 8.01
CA ILE A 130 -13.88 4.87 7.23
C ILE A 130 -13.18 3.91 8.19
N GLY A 131 -12.51 4.42 9.22
CA GLY A 131 -11.81 3.65 10.24
C GLY A 131 -12.70 2.57 10.88
N GLU A 132 -13.89 2.95 11.35
CA GLU A 132 -14.85 2.01 11.94
C GLU A 132 -15.36 0.97 10.93
N HIS A 133 -15.53 1.36 9.66
CA HIS A 133 -15.94 0.42 8.61
C HIS A 133 -14.85 -0.60 8.26
N ILE A 134 -13.58 -0.18 8.21
CA ILE A 134 -12.46 -1.06 7.85
C ILE A 134 -11.91 -1.85 9.05
N PHE A 135 -12.23 -1.45 10.27
CA PHE A 135 -11.70 -2.09 11.48
C PHE A 135 -11.98 -3.60 11.57
N PRO A 136 -13.18 -4.12 11.22
CA PRO A 136 -13.41 -5.55 11.16
C PRO A 136 -12.47 -6.30 10.20
N LEU A 137 -12.11 -5.67 9.08
CA LEU A 137 -11.14 -6.21 8.14
C LEU A 137 -9.74 -6.21 8.74
N LEU A 138 -9.30 -5.10 9.35
CA LEU A 138 -8.02 -5.04 10.07
C LEU A 138 -7.91 -6.12 11.16
N SER A 139 -8.99 -6.30 11.92
CA SER A 139 -9.07 -7.32 12.98
C SER A 139 -8.93 -8.74 12.44
N SER A 140 -9.45 -9.02 11.24
CA SER A 140 -9.29 -10.35 10.62
C SER A 140 -7.85 -10.64 10.20
N TYR A 141 -7.03 -9.60 10.00
CA TYR A 141 -5.57 -9.70 9.81
C TYR A 141 -4.79 -9.69 11.13
N GLY A 142 -5.46 -9.73 12.28
CA GLY A 142 -4.82 -9.71 13.59
C GLY A 142 -4.34 -8.33 14.03
N ILE A 143 -4.85 -7.25 13.43
CA ILE A 143 -4.58 -5.87 13.85
C ILE A 143 -5.75 -5.40 14.72
N ASP A 144 -5.55 -5.39 16.03
CA ASP A 144 -6.52 -4.89 17.00
C ASP A 144 -6.27 -3.42 17.39
N ARG A 145 -7.16 -2.84 18.21
CA ARG A 145 -7.05 -1.44 18.64
C ARG A 145 -5.82 -1.20 19.50
N GLU A 146 -5.44 -2.16 20.36
CA GLU A 146 -4.25 -2.06 21.20
C GLU A 146 -2.98 -1.96 20.36
N THR A 147 -2.89 -2.73 19.27
CA THR A 147 -1.79 -2.67 18.31
C THR A 147 -1.72 -1.28 17.66
N ILE A 148 -2.84 -0.75 17.18
CA ILE A 148 -2.91 0.59 16.56
C ILE A 148 -2.50 1.68 17.56
N GLU A 149 -3.04 1.64 18.78
CA GLU A 149 -2.73 2.60 19.85
C GLU A 149 -1.25 2.54 20.26
N SER A 150 -0.68 1.34 20.38
CA SER A 150 0.74 1.15 20.67
C SER A 150 1.64 1.76 19.60
N GLU A 151 1.34 1.58 18.31
CA GLU A 151 2.09 2.23 17.23
C GLU A 151 1.90 3.76 17.25
N MET A 152 0.68 4.25 17.52
CA MET A 152 0.42 5.68 17.64
C MET A 152 1.21 6.34 18.78
N ILE A 153 1.35 5.67 19.93
CA ILE A 153 2.16 6.14 21.05
C ILE A 153 3.64 6.24 20.65
N LYS A 154 4.16 5.29 19.88
CA LYS A 154 5.55 5.35 19.39
C LYS A 154 5.75 6.56 18.48
N LEU A 155 4.80 6.85 17.59
CA LEU A 155 4.82 8.02 16.72
C LEU A 155 4.78 9.33 17.49
N GLN A 156 3.93 9.44 18.51
CA GLN A 156 3.87 10.61 19.39
C GLN A 156 5.18 10.85 20.17
N GLN A 157 5.93 9.78 20.46
CA GLN A 157 7.26 9.84 21.06
C GLN A 157 8.36 10.25 20.05
N GLY A 158 8.01 10.52 18.79
CA GLY A 158 8.95 10.87 17.73
C GLY A 158 9.81 9.70 17.26
N LYS A 159 9.41 8.45 17.54
CA LYS A 159 10.09 7.28 16.95
C LYS A 159 9.75 7.23 15.46
N PRO A 160 10.76 7.18 14.58
CA PRO A 160 10.50 7.17 13.15
C PRO A 160 9.81 5.86 12.74
N ASP A 161 8.88 5.96 11.81
CA ASP A 161 8.36 4.79 11.11
C ASP A 161 9.46 4.16 10.26
N VAL A 162 9.37 2.84 10.10
CA VAL A 162 10.15 2.15 9.07
C VAL A 162 9.61 2.62 7.71
N PRO A 163 10.46 3.19 6.83
CA PRO A 163 10.01 3.60 5.52
C PRO A 163 9.38 2.42 4.76
N ILE A 164 8.31 2.71 4.02
CA ILE A 164 7.72 1.72 3.11
C ILE A 164 8.80 1.32 2.12
N HIS A 165 9.01 0.00 1.98
CA HIS A 165 9.94 -0.52 1.00
C HIS A 165 9.56 0.01 -0.39
N SER A 166 10.52 0.53 -1.14
CA SER A 166 10.28 1.01 -2.49
C SER A 166 11.13 0.20 -3.45
N GLN A 167 10.46 -0.49 -4.36
CA GLN A 167 11.07 -1.27 -5.41
C GLN A 167 10.34 -0.98 -6.73
N ARG A 168 11.03 -1.14 -7.86
CA ARG A 168 10.40 -0.93 -9.17
C ARG A 168 9.18 -1.84 -9.35
N LYS A 169 8.32 -1.50 -10.31
CA LYS A 169 7.26 -2.41 -10.74
C LYS A 169 7.87 -3.57 -11.55
N LEU A 170 7.22 -4.73 -11.48
CA LEU A 170 7.53 -5.84 -12.38
C LEU A 170 7.16 -5.49 -13.82
N ASN A 171 8.00 -5.92 -14.75
CA ASN A 171 7.69 -5.93 -16.16
C ASN A 171 6.75 -7.09 -16.49
N ARG A 172 6.06 -7.02 -17.63
CA ARG A 172 5.22 -8.14 -18.12
C ARG A 172 6.02 -9.43 -18.33
N ARG A 173 7.32 -9.31 -18.59
CA ARG A 173 8.26 -10.42 -18.73
C ARG A 173 9.53 -10.05 -17.96
N GLU A 174 10.01 -10.95 -17.12
CA GLU A 174 11.26 -10.78 -16.39
C GLU A 174 12.25 -11.85 -16.83
N THR A 175 13.52 -11.47 -17.00
CA THR A 175 14.61 -12.43 -17.23
C THR A 175 15.26 -12.74 -15.89
N ILE A 176 15.05 -13.94 -15.37
CA ILE A 176 15.67 -14.42 -14.13
C ILE A 176 17.03 -15.01 -14.48
N ILE A 177 18.07 -14.49 -13.83
CA ILE A 177 19.47 -14.92 -14.04
C ILE A 177 19.96 -15.86 -12.94
N LYS A 178 19.45 -15.72 -11.71
CA LYS A 178 19.79 -16.57 -10.57
C LYS A 178 18.60 -16.76 -9.63
N ILE A 179 18.61 -17.87 -8.90
CA ILE A 179 17.68 -18.14 -7.82
C ILE A 179 18.51 -18.52 -6.60
N TRP A 180 18.32 -17.78 -5.51
CA TRP A 180 19.05 -17.91 -4.26
C TRP A 180 18.20 -18.63 -3.22
N GLU A 181 18.84 -19.49 -2.44
CA GLU A 181 18.33 -20.08 -1.21
C GLU A 181 18.87 -19.31 0.00
N VAL A 182 17.95 -18.69 0.73
CA VAL A 182 18.24 -17.88 1.92
C VAL A 182 17.67 -18.57 3.14
N LEU A 183 18.52 -18.88 4.11
CA LEU A 183 18.08 -19.50 5.36
C LEU A 183 17.39 -18.46 6.24
N LYS A 184 16.14 -18.70 6.61
CA LYS A 184 15.41 -17.87 7.57
C LYS A 184 15.80 -18.23 9.01
N ASN A 185 15.50 -17.31 9.93
CA ASN A 185 15.73 -17.51 11.37
C ASN A 185 14.97 -18.71 11.95
N ASP A 186 13.88 -19.13 11.31
CA ASP A 186 13.09 -20.31 11.68
C ASP A 186 13.65 -21.63 11.10
N GLY A 187 14.78 -21.57 10.39
CA GLY A 187 15.43 -22.72 9.76
C GLY A 187 14.84 -23.11 8.40
N SER A 188 13.81 -22.44 7.90
CA SER A 188 13.26 -22.69 6.57
C SER A 188 14.04 -21.97 5.48
N ASN A 189 14.05 -22.53 4.26
CA ASN A 189 14.66 -21.88 3.10
C ASN A 189 13.64 -20.96 2.42
N GLN A 190 14.10 -19.77 2.07
CA GLN A 190 13.39 -18.80 1.23
C GLN A 190 14.06 -18.73 -0.14
N PHE A 191 13.25 -18.66 -1.20
CA PHE A 191 13.75 -18.45 -2.55
C PHE A 191 13.69 -16.97 -2.91
N VAL A 192 14.83 -16.44 -3.36
CA VAL A 192 14.95 -15.07 -3.89
C VAL A 192 15.41 -15.13 -5.34
N PHE A 193 14.64 -14.51 -6.22
CA PHE A 193 14.85 -14.49 -7.66
C PHE A 193 15.60 -13.21 -8.04
N GLU A 194 16.76 -13.35 -8.68
CA GLU A 194 17.53 -12.23 -9.20
C GLU A 194 17.22 -12.06 -10.69
N ALA A 195 16.71 -10.88 -11.05
CA ALA A 195 16.44 -10.50 -12.43
C ALA A 195 17.70 -9.97 -13.14
N LEU A 196 17.65 -9.82 -14.46
CA LEU A 196 18.76 -9.37 -15.30
C LEU A 196 19.34 -8.00 -14.91
N ASP A 197 18.52 -7.13 -14.34
CA ASP A 197 18.91 -5.82 -13.81
C ASP A 197 19.41 -5.88 -12.35
N HIS A 198 19.66 -7.09 -11.83
CA HIS A 198 20.05 -7.38 -10.44
C HIS A 198 19.01 -7.01 -9.38
N SER A 199 17.78 -6.70 -9.77
CA SER A 199 16.69 -6.57 -8.80
C SER A 199 16.28 -7.93 -8.22
N LEU A 200 15.92 -7.93 -6.94
CA LEU A 200 15.59 -9.14 -6.18
C LEU A 200 14.09 -9.25 -5.95
N TRP A 201 13.54 -10.45 -6.11
CA TRP A 201 12.11 -10.73 -6.03
C TRP A 201 11.85 -11.96 -5.18
N GLU A 202 10.76 -11.96 -4.42
CA GLU A 202 10.36 -13.09 -3.59
C GLU A 202 9.04 -13.67 -4.08
N LEU A 203 8.70 -14.89 -3.69
CA LEU A 203 7.39 -15.45 -4.01
C LEU A 203 6.29 -14.79 -3.15
N CYS A 204 5.16 -14.51 -3.78
CA CYS A 204 3.94 -14.03 -3.13
C CYS A 204 2.71 -14.83 -3.59
N ASP A 205 1.53 -14.39 -3.16
CA ASP A 205 0.22 -14.95 -3.50
C ASP A 205 -0.03 -15.07 -5.01
N VAL A 206 0.55 -14.18 -5.82
CA VAL A 206 0.27 -14.07 -7.27
C VAL A 206 1.52 -14.14 -8.18
N GLY A 207 2.58 -14.80 -7.72
CA GLY A 207 3.84 -14.91 -8.47
C GLY A 207 5.00 -14.24 -7.74
N LEU A 208 5.73 -13.34 -8.41
CA LEU A 208 6.87 -12.63 -7.82
C LEU A 208 6.46 -11.33 -7.12
N GLY A 209 6.64 -11.18 -5.82
CA GLY A 209 6.47 -9.93 -5.09
C GLY A 209 7.79 -9.18 -4.91
N TRP A 210 7.68 -7.96 -4.37
CA TRP A 210 8.85 -7.26 -3.84
C TRP A 210 9.64 -8.12 -2.87
N SER A 211 10.95 -7.92 -2.86
CA SER A 211 11.84 -8.59 -1.92
C SER A 211 12.18 -7.67 -0.77
N ARG A 212 12.28 -8.20 0.45
CA ARG A 212 12.88 -7.46 1.58
C ARG A 212 14.37 -7.19 1.39
N PHE A 213 15.01 -7.86 0.43
CA PHE A 213 16.43 -7.75 0.18
C PHE A 213 16.69 -6.81 -0.99
N THR A 214 17.71 -5.96 -0.84
CA THR A 214 18.17 -5.05 -1.89
C THR A 214 19.49 -5.49 -2.51
N THR A 215 20.23 -6.37 -1.83
CA THR A 215 21.52 -6.90 -2.27
C THR A 215 21.65 -8.37 -1.89
N VAL A 216 22.46 -9.11 -2.65
CA VAL A 216 22.79 -10.51 -2.37
C VAL A 216 23.84 -10.54 -1.26
N GLU A 217 23.61 -11.37 -0.24
CA GLU A 217 24.54 -11.53 0.88
C GLU A 217 25.51 -12.72 0.64
N ALA A 218 26.68 -12.67 1.27
CA ALA A 218 27.75 -13.66 1.05
C ALA A 218 27.40 -15.09 1.51
N ASN A 219 26.43 -15.24 2.40
CA ASN A 219 25.96 -16.53 2.94
C ASN A 219 24.87 -17.18 2.07
N TRP A 220 24.37 -16.50 1.04
CA TRP A 220 23.32 -17.04 0.17
C TRP A 220 23.89 -18.14 -0.74
N LYS A 221 23.10 -19.18 -0.95
CA LYS A 221 23.48 -20.30 -1.81
C LYS A 221 22.66 -20.27 -3.09
N GLU A 222 23.31 -20.35 -4.24
CA GLU A 222 22.59 -20.49 -5.50
C GLU A 222 21.91 -21.87 -5.56
N ASN A 223 20.64 -21.91 -5.96
CA ASN A 223 19.89 -23.16 -6.07
C ASN A 223 20.47 -24.04 -7.20
N VAL A 224 21.06 -25.18 -6.82
CA VAL A 224 21.80 -26.06 -7.73
C VAL A 224 20.88 -26.77 -8.73
N ASP A 225 19.63 -27.05 -8.35
CA ASP A 225 18.67 -27.77 -9.19
C ASP A 225 18.09 -26.92 -10.33
N LEU A 226 17.89 -25.63 -10.08
CA LEU A 226 17.33 -24.67 -11.04
C LEU A 226 18.39 -23.97 -11.87
N LYS A 227 19.63 -23.86 -11.36
CA LYS A 227 20.77 -23.24 -12.06
C LYS A 227 20.95 -23.70 -13.52
N PRO A 228 20.82 -24.99 -13.89
CA PRO A 228 20.98 -25.43 -15.28
C PRO A 228 19.92 -24.89 -16.25
N PHE A 229 18.83 -24.30 -15.74
CA PHE A 229 17.72 -23.78 -16.54
C PHE A 229 17.68 -22.24 -16.57
N LEU A 230 18.70 -21.58 -16.00
CA LEU A 230 18.85 -20.12 -15.99
C LEU A 230 19.97 -19.70 -16.95
N PRO A 231 19.91 -18.50 -17.57
CA PRO A 231 18.84 -17.51 -17.43
C PRO A 231 17.57 -17.90 -18.17
N VAL A 232 16.42 -17.38 -17.72
CA VAL A 232 15.10 -17.68 -18.31
C VAL A 232 14.17 -16.48 -18.28
N VAL A 233 13.37 -16.33 -19.34
CA VAL A 233 12.29 -15.34 -19.37
C VAL A 233 11.01 -15.95 -18.81
N ILE A 234 10.44 -15.35 -17.77
CA ILE A 234 9.18 -15.77 -17.16
C ILE A 234 8.12 -14.68 -17.28
N ASP A 235 6.86 -15.07 -17.11
CA ASP A 235 5.80 -14.15 -16.69
C ASP A 235 5.83 -14.09 -15.16
N PRO A 236 6.16 -12.94 -14.52
CA PRO A 236 6.24 -12.85 -13.06
C PRO A 236 4.87 -12.80 -12.39
N ARG A 237 3.79 -12.68 -13.17
CA ARG A 237 2.37 -12.70 -12.75
C ARG A 237 1.66 -13.79 -13.57
N PRO A 238 2.00 -15.08 -13.36
CA PRO A 238 1.45 -16.18 -14.14
C PRO A 238 -0.06 -16.29 -13.97
N THR A 239 -0.73 -17.03 -14.87
CA THR A 239 -2.15 -17.35 -14.70
C THR A 239 -2.36 -18.10 -13.39
N LEU A 240 -3.34 -17.63 -12.61
CA LEU A 240 -3.65 -18.14 -11.28
C LEU A 240 -4.98 -18.86 -11.29
N GLU A 241 -5.04 -20.03 -10.65
CA GLU A 241 -6.31 -20.64 -10.26
C GLU A 241 -6.77 -20.08 -8.91
N LYS A 242 -5.84 -19.94 -7.96
CA LYS A 242 -6.04 -19.43 -6.58
C LYS A 242 -4.75 -18.80 -6.05
N PRO A 243 -4.81 -17.95 -5.01
CA PRO A 243 -3.61 -17.48 -4.30
C PRO A 243 -2.68 -18.63 -3.93
N TRP A 244 -1.38 -18.41 -4.13
CA TRP A 244 -0.31 -19.40 -3.90
C TRP A 244 -0.42 -20.69 -4.73
N ASN A 245 -1.23 -20.71 -5.79
CA ASN A 245 -1.34 -21.84 -6.72
C ASN A 245 -1.09 -21.39 -8.15
N TYR A 246 0.17 -21.47 -8.55
CA TYR A 246 0.64 -21.07 -9.88
C TYR A 246 1.95 -21.77 -10.24
N SER A 247 2.32 -21.68 -11.52
CA SER A 247 3.53 -22.29 -12.03
C SER A 247 4.32 -21.35 -12.92
N PHE A 248 5.64 -21.35 -12.77
CA PHE A 248 6.55 -20.73 -13.72
C PHE A 248 7.09 -21.77 -14.68
N GLN A 249 7.03 -21.47 -15.98
CA GLN A 249 7.76 -22.23 -16.97
C GLN A 249 9.23 -21.82 -16.94
N ILE A 250 10.11 -22.77 -16.58
CA ILE A 250 11.54 -22.58 -16.47
C ILE A 250 12.20 -23.37 -17.62
N GLY A 251 12.48 -22.71 -18.74
CA GLY A 251 13.05 -23.31 -19.95
C GLY A 251 12.06 -24.15 -20.77
N ASN A 252 12.59 -24.98 -21.68
CA ASN A 252 11.76 -25.63 -22.71
C ASN A 252 10.80 -26.72 -22.19
N LYS A 253 11.03 -27.29 -21.01
CA LYS A 253 10.21 -28.37 -20.45
C LYS A 253 10.21 -28.49 -18.92
N ALA A 254 10.82 -27.55 -18.19
CA ALA A 254 10.81 -27.60 -16.73
C ALA A 254 9.75 -26.65 -16.17
N ILE A 255 9.05 -27.09 -15.13
CA ILE A 255 7.98 -26.32 -14.51
C ILE A 255 8.26 -26.24 -13.02
N LEU A 256 8.25 -25.01 -12.51
CA LEU A 256 8.31 -24.70 -11.10
C LEU A 256 6.89 -24.45 -10.60
N ASN A 257 6.32 -25.39 -9.85
CA ASN A 257 4.98 -25.22 -9.29
C ASN A 257 5.09 -24.73 -7.84
N ILE A 258 4.28 -23.74 -7.53
CA ILE A 258 4.11 -23.17 -6.20
C ILE A 258 2.71 -23.56 -5.74
N SER A 259 2.63 -24.20 -4.57
CA SER A 259 1.36 -24.51 -3.91
C SER A 259 1.42 -24.12 -2.43
N LYS A 260 0.27 -23.78 -1.86
CA LYS A 260 0.14 -23.53 -0.42
C LYS A 260 0.49 -24.80 0.37
N GLY A 261 1.26 -24.65 1.44
CA GLY A 261 1.65 -25.73 2.33
C GLY A 261 0.57 -26.08 3.36
N HIS A 262 0.79 -27.18 4.10
CA HIS A 262 -0.15 -27.65 5.12
C HIS A 262 -0.35 -26.66 6.29
N ASN A 263 0.66 -25.82 6.57
CA ASN A 263 0.54 -24.71 7.51
C ASN A 263 0.38 -23.40 6.73
N GLU A 264 -0.47 -22.49 7.22
CA GLU A 264 -0.84 -21.23 6.53
C GLU A 264 0.33 -20.33 6.12
N LYS A 265 1.53 -20.54 6.68
CA LYS A 265 2.76 -19.78 6.41
C LYS A 265 3.83 -20.57 5.65
N GLN A 266 3.53 -21.78 5.19
CA GLN A 266 4.45 -22.62 4.42
C GLN A 266 3.94 -22.73 2.98
N PHE A 267 4.86 -22.82 2.02
CA PHE A 267 4.54 -23.13 0.63
C PHE A 267 5.41 -24.28 0.16
N HIS A 268 4.87 -25.10 -0.73
CA HIS A 268 5.60 -26.18 -1.38
C HIS A 268 6.03 -25.72 -2.76
N LEU A 269 7.33 -25.85 -2.98
CA LEU A 269 7.94 -25.64 -4.29
C LEU A 269 8.24 -27.02 -4.87
N THR A 270 7.53 -27.38 -5.93
CA THR A 270 7.76 -28.65 -6.63
C THR A 270 8.31 -28.39 -8.01
N PHE A 271 9.51 -28.89 -8.26
CA PHE A 271 10.18 -28.78 -9.54
C PHE A 271 10.00 -30.06 -10.34
N ARG A 272 9.33 -29.96 -11.50
CA ARG A 272 9.20 -31.09 -12.44
C ARG A 272 10.22 -30.91 -13.57
N LYS A 273 11.19 -31.83 -13.63
CA LYS A 273 12.15 -31.93 -14.72
C LYS A 273 11.45 -32.53 -15.96
N PRO A 274 11.86 -32.14 -17.20
CA PRO A 274 11.43 -32.86 -18.40
C PRO A 274 11.63 -34.37 -18.24
N SER A 275 10.61 -35.16 -18.54
CA SER A 275 10.82 -36.59 -18.82
C SER A 275 11.83 -36.70 -19.97
N LYS A 276 12.90 -37.45 -19.73
CA LYS A 276 13.93 -37.76 -20.74
C LYS A 276 13.31 -38.47 -21.95
#